data_AF-A0A7S4HIC6-F1
#
_entry.id   AF-A0A7S4HIC6-F1
#
_cell.length_a   1.000
_cell.length_b   1.000
_cell.length_c   1.000
_cell.angle_alpha   90.00
_cell.angle_beta   90.00
_cell.angle_gamma   90.00
#
_symmetry.space_group_name_H-M   'P 1'
#
loop_
_entity.id
_entity.type
_entity.pdbx_description
1 polymer ?
#
loop_
_entity_poly.entity_id
_entity_poly.type
_entity_poly.pdbx_seq_one_letter_code
_entity_poly.pdbx_strand_id
1 'polypeptide(L)'
;MRNHSSQSQHLSPEFNKALSKLLTSMNTSYQIVESIWDGCVYQGNLQFIQTAFSSKTIPSSGNWRWNQAKSRKTVHIPGGQVTFFKLSPRKLHYCDATVPSYKLWKFCITLRDSYMFYCLWCEKGPTNAEVERRFGTHQEVSLQDFRFLASFMSPNVVSELWPDWVM
;
A
#
# COMPACT_ATOMS: atom_id res chain seq x y z
N MET A 1 -5.82 -39.87 -16.84
CA MET A 1 -5.45 -38.63 -16.12
C MET A 1 -6.45 -37.55 -16.49
N ARG A 2 -7.17 -36.98 -15.51
CA ARG A 2 -8.30 -36.07 -15.75
C ARG A 2 -7.79 -34.65 -16.02
N ASN A 3 -8.17 -34.10 -17.18
CA ASN A 3 -8.01 -32.69 -17.49
C ASN A 3 -8.83 -31.86 -16.49
N HIS A 4 -8.16 -31.11 -15.61
CA HIS A 4 -8.80 -30.04 -14.86
C HIS A 4 -9.07 -28.88 -15.81
N SER A 5 -10.29 -28.83 -16.32
CA SER A 5 -10.86 -27.65 -16.96
C SER A 5 -10.85 -26.49 -15.95
N SER A 6 -9.86 -25.60 -16.09
CA SER A 6 -9.83 -24.30 -15.43
C SER A 6 -11.13 -23.58 -15.78
N GLN A 7 -12.09 -23.54 -14.85
CA GLN A 7 -13.25 -22.68 -14.99
C GLN A 7 -12.74 -21.26 -15.19
N SER A 8 -12.87 -20.74 -16.41
CA SER A 8 -12.60 -19.35 -16.73
C SER A 8 -13.63 -18.51 -16.00
N GLN A 9 -13.34 -18.14 -14.75
CA GLN A 9 -14.15 -17.16 -14.05
C GLN A 9 -14.09 -15.88 -14.87
N HIS A 10 -15.21 -15.54 -15.51
CA HIS A 10 -15.32 -14.31 -16.29
C HIS A 10 -15.30 -13.12 -15.33
N LEU A 11 -14.11 -12.63 -15.01
CA LEU A 11 -13.93 -11.41 -14.24
C LEU A 11 -14.41 -10.23 -15.06
N SER A 12 -14.98 -9.21 -14.40
CA SER A 12 -15.23 -7.96 -15.11
C SER A 12 -13.88 -7.31 -15.50
N PRO A 13 -13.85 -6.40 -16.49
CA PRO A 13 -12.63 -5.73 -16.91
C PRO A 13 -11.85 -5.08 -15.76
N GLU A 14 -12.57 -4.50 -14.79
CA GLU A 14 -11.96 -3.90 -13.59
C GLU A 14 -11.23 -4.93 -12.71
N PHE A 15 -11.82 -6.11 -12.47
CA PHE A 15 -11.17 -7.17 -11.69
C PHE A 15 -10.02 -7.82 -12.46
N ASN A 16 -10.15 -7.97 -13.79
CA ASN A 16 -9.06 -8.44 -14.65
C ASN A 16 -7.86 -7.50 -14.57
N LYS A 17 -8.07 -6.18 -14.71
CA LYS A 17 -7.01 -5.17 -14.58
C LYS A 17 -6.26 -5.30 -13.24
N ALA A 18 -7.00 -5.44 -12.14
CA ALA A 18 -6.42 -5.59 -10.82
C ALA A 18 -5.60 -6.89 -10.66
N LEU A 19 -6.13 -8.02 -11.15
CA LEU A 19 -5.41 -9.28 -11.14
C LEU A 19 -4.14 -9.22 -12.00
N SER A 20 -4.22 -8.67 -13.22
CA SER A 20 -3.06 -8.50 -14.10
C SER A 20 -1.99 -7.64 -13.44
N LYS A 21 -2.36 -6.54 -12.77
CA LYS A 21 -1.40 -5.70 -12.04
C LYS A 21 -0.68 -6.46 -10.93
N LEU A 22 -1.40 -7.29 -10.16
CA LEU A 22 -0.79 -8.16 -9.14
C LEU A 22 0.20 -9.13 -9.79
N LEU A 23 -0.24 -9.89 -10.80
CA LEU A 23 0.57 -10.95 -11.43
C LEU A 23 1.84 -10.39 -12.08
N THR A 24 1.75 -9.26 -12.80
CA THR A 24 2.93 -8.59 -13.33
C THR A 24 3.91 -8.20 -12.22
N SER A 25 3.41 -7.67 -11.11
CA SER A 25 4.27 -7.21 -10.00
C SER A 25 4.93 -8.38 -9.28
N MET A 26 4.25 -9.52 -9.14
CA MET A 26 4.82 -10.74 -8.57
C MET A 26 5.94 -11.34 -9.44
N ASN A 27 5.90 -11.13 -10.76
CA ASN A 27 6.87 -11.71 -11.70
C ASN A 27 8.15 -10.88 -11.87
N THR A 28 8.15 -9.59 -11.52
CA THR A 28 9.34 -8.72 -11.73
C THR A 28 10.32 -8.83 -10.56
N SER A 29 9.87 -8.51 -9.35
CA SER A 29 10.57 -8.65 -8.07
C SER A 29 9.68 -7.97 -7.04
N TYR A 30 9.55 -8.55 -5.85
CA TYR A 30 8.80 -7.92 -4.77
C TYR A 30 9.47 -8.15 -3.42
N GLN A 31 9.36 -7.14 -2.56
CA GLN A 31 9.74 -7.23 -1.16
C GLN A 31 8.49 -7.26 -0.30
N ILE A 32 8.44 -8.20 0.63
CA ILE A 32 7.36 -8.29 1.61
C ILE A 32 7.77 -7.47 2.83
N VAL A 33 6.92 -6.52 3.22
CA VAL A 33 7.07 -5.71 4.45
C VAL A 33 6.19 -6.28 5.57
N GLU A 34 6.52 -5.98 6.83
CA GLU A 34 5.76 -6.49 7.97
C GLU A 34 4.41 -5.77 8.16
N SER A 35 4.36 -4.47 7.85
CA SER A 35 3.19 -3.61 8.06
C SER A 35 2.93 -2.67 6.88
N ILE A 36 1.72 -2.10 6.83
CA ILE A 36 1.37 -1.07 5.84
C ILE A 36 2.18 0.20 6.14
N TRP A 37 2.78 0.77 5.10
CA TRP A 37 3.38 2.10 5.16
C TRP A 37 2.37 3.18 4.75
N ASP A 38 2.44 4.37 5.37
CA ASP A 38 1.46 5.45 5.17
C ASP A 38 1.29 5.91 3.72
N GLY A 39 2.36 5.84 2.92
CA GLY A 39 2.29 6.13 1.49
C GLY A 39 1.56 5.08 0.65
N CYS A 40 0.94 4.06 1.26
CA CYS A 40 0.12 3.07 0.57
C CYS A 40 -1.08 3.67 -0.16
N VAL A 41 -1.48 4.89 0.19
CA VAL A 41 -2.60 5.60 -0.44
C VAL A 41 -2.16 6.40 -1.68
N TYR A 42 -0.87 6.52 -1.98
CA TYR A 42 -0.39 7.23 -3.16
C TYR A 42 -0.67 6.46 -4.45
N GLN A 43 -1.08 7.17 -5.49
CA GLN A 43 -1.47 6.55 -6.75
C GLN A 43 -0.32 5.71 -7.33
N GLY A 44 -0.64 4.47 -7.68
CA GLY A 44 0.32 3.52 -8.23
C GLY A 44 1.11 2.73 -7.19
N ASN A 45 1.10 3.14 -5.91
CA ASN A 45 1.81 2.44 -4.85
C ASN A 45 1.26 1.01 -4.69
N LEU A 46 2.17 0.04 -4.56
CA LEU A 46 1.87 -1.38 -4.41
C LEU A 46 2.80 -1.97 -3.36
N GLN A 47 2.22 -2.57 -2.32
CA GLN A 47 2.96 -3.14 -1.19
C GLN A 47 2.57 -4.59 -1.00
N PHE A 48 3.56 -5.46 -0.86
CA PHE A 48 3.37 -6.83 -0.39
C PHE A 48 3.60 -6.88 1.10
N ILE A 49 2.66 -7.44 1.86
CA ILE A 49 2.59 -7.33 3.30
C ILE A 49 2.44 -8.73 3.89
N GLN A 50 3.31 -9.08 4.85
CA GLN A 50 3.29 -10.40 5.49
C GLN A 50 2.06 -10.55 6.38
N THR A 51 1.80 -9.54 7.20
CA THR A 51 0.80 -9.60 8.25
C THR A 51 -0.61 -9.31 7.73
N ALA A 52 -1.59 -10.05 8.25
CA ALA A 52 -2.99 -9.76 8.00
C ALA A 52 -3.37 -8.37 8.52
N PHE A 53 -3.98 -7.57 7.67
CA PHE A 53 -4.44 -6.22 8.03
C PHE A 53 -5.93 -6.04 7.76
N SER A 54 -6.57 -5.10 8.46
CA SER A 54 -7.97 -4.75 8.24
C SER A 54 -8.10 -3.45 7.47
N SER A 55 -9.29 -3.10 6.99
CA SER A 55 -9.49 -1.78 6.37
C SER A 55 -9.35 -0.62 7.35
N LYS A 56 -9.40 -0.89 8.67
CA LYS A 56 -9.23 0.11 9.74
C LYS A 56 -7.76 0.49 9.98
N THR A 57 -6.82 -0.38 9.58
CA THR A 57 -5.38 -0.14 9.74
C THR A 57 -4.78 0.54 8.51
N ILE A 58 -5.56 0.75 7.46
CA ILE A 58 -5.14 1.51 6.28
C ILE A 58 -5.36 3.00 6.60
N PRO A 59 -4.38 3.89 6.36
CA PRO A 59 -4.51 5.32 6.60
C PRO A 59 -5.79 5.90 6.01
N SER A 60 -6.53 6.65 6.81
CA SER A 60 -7.70 7.43 6.42
C SER A 60 -7.79 8.71 7.26
N SER A 61 -8.64 9.65 6.86
CA SER A 61 -8.89 10.85 7.65
C SER A 61 -10.08 10.65 8.60
N GLY A 62 -10.24 11.51 9.61
CA GLY A 62 -11.29 11.39 10.63
C GLY A 62 -12.73 11.56 10.12
N ASN A 63 -12.92 11.90 8.84
CA ASN A 63 -14.22 12.15 8.20
C ASN A 63 -14.69 11.03 7.25
N TRP A 64 -13.83 10.07 6.92
CA TRP A 64 -14.18 8.95 6.04
C TRP A 64 -13.41 7.68 6.41
N ARG A 65 -13.93 6.53 6.00
CA ARG A 65 -13.28 5.23 6.22
C ARG A 65 -13.22 4.40 4.95
N TRP A 66 -12.29 3.47 4.89
CA TRP A 66 -12.24 2.47 3.83
C TRP A 66 -13.40 1.49 3.97
N ASN A 67 -14.15 1.33 2.88
CA ASN A 67 -15.26 0.38 2.80
C ASN A 67 -14.98 -0.65 1.69
N GLN A 68 -15.14 -1.93 2.03
CA GLN A 68 -15.08 -3.02 1.05
C GLN A 68 -16.29 -2.96 0.11
N ALA A 69 -16.03 -3.00 -1.19
CA ALA A 69 -17.08 -3.19 -2.19
C ALA A 69 -17.72 -4.59 -2.03
N LYS A 70 -19.02 -4.72 -2.34
CA LYS A 70 -19.76 -5.98 -2.16
C LYS A 70 -19.18 -7.18 -2.91
N SER A 71 -18.41 -6.94 -3.98
CA SER A 71 -17.84 -7.99 -4.82
C SER A 71 -16.43 -8.38 -4.37
N ARG A 72 -16.27 -9.61 -3.89
CA ARG A 72 -15.00 -10.31 -3.65
C ARG A 72 -14.83 -11.40 -4.70
N LYS A 73 -13.62 -11.58 -5.21
CA LYS A 73 -13.29 -12.61 -6.20
C LYS A 73 -12.17 -13.49 -5.70
N THR A 74 -12.23 -14.77 -6.06
CA THR A 74 -11.20 -15.77 -5.73
C THR A 74 -10.83 -16.50 -7.00
N VAL A 75 -9.58 -16.35 -7.42
CA VAL A 75 -9.06 -16.86 -8.69
C VAL A 75 -7.87 -17.77 -8.40
N HIS A 76 -7.80 -18.90 -9.10
CA HIS A 76 -6.64 -19.78 -9.04
C HIS A 76 -5.53 -19.25 -9.93
N ILE A 77 -4.31 -19.23 -9.41
CA ILE A 77 -3.11 -18.79 -10.12
C ILE A 77 -2.08 -19.93 -10.12
N PRO A 78 -1.08 -19.92 -11.01
CA PRO A 78 0.04 -20.84 -10.89
C PRO A 78 0.66 -20.75 -9.49
N GLY A 79 0.72 -21.89 -8.78
CA GLY A 79 1.30 -21.94 -7.44
C GLY A 79 0.37 -21.55 -6.29
N GLY A 80 -0.91 -21.21 -6.53
CA GLY A 80 -1.82 -20.86 -5.43
C GLY A 80 -3.18 -20.32 -5.83
N GLN A 81 -3.76 -19.49 -4.96
CA GLN A 81 -5.01 -18.79 -5.17
C GLN A 81 -4.91 -17.34 -4.66
N VAL A 82 -5.68 -16.45 -5.28
CA VAL A 82 -5.77 -15.04 -4.89
C VAL A 82 -7.21 -14.71 -4.61
N THR A 83 -7.50 -14.23 -3.41
CA THR A 83 -8.78 -13.64 -3.04
C THR A 83 -8.64 -12.14 -2.92
N PHE A 84 -9.44 -11.36 -3.65
CA PHE A 84 -9.27 -9.92 -3.72
C PHE A 84 -10.58 -9.16 -3.88
N PHE A 85 -10.54 -7.89 -3.46
CA PHE A 85 -11.68 -6.99 -3.52
C PHE A 85 -11.23 -5.54 -3.54
N LYS A 86 -12.12 -4.68 -4.00
CA LYS A 86 -11.95 -3.23 -4.05
C LYS A 86 -12.32 -2.59 -2.71
N LEU A 87 -11.55 -1.60 -2.32
CA LEU A 87 -11.80 -0.71 -1.20
C LEU A 87 -12.03 0.71 -1.73
N SER A 88 -13.11 1.34 -1.28
CA SER A 88 -13.48 2.72 -1.63
C SER A 88 -13.78 3.53 -0.37
N PRO A 89 -13.38 4.81 -0.31
CA PRO A 89 -13.77 5.69 0.78
C PRO A 89 -15.29 5.81 0.93
N ARG A 90 -15.77 5.88 2.18
CA ARG A 90 -17.16 6.18 2.54
C ARG A 90 -17.18 7.22 3.65
N LYS A 91 -18.11 8.17 3.56
CA LYS A 91 -18.38 9.13 4.64
C LYS A 91 -18.66 8.40 5.95
N LEU A 92 -18.15 8.95 7.04
CA LEU A 92 -18.69 8.66 8.36
C LEU A 92 -20.03 9.41 8.52
N HIS A 93 -20.95 8.86 9.30
CA HIS A 93 -22.25 9.49 9.54
C HIS A 93 -22.06 10.89 10.14
N TYR A 94 -22.93 11.83 9.76
CA TYR A 94 -22.95 13.21 10.28
C TYR A 94 -21.72 14.06 9.95
N CYS A 95 -21.06 13.82 8.82
CA CYS A 95 -19.96 14.64 8.34
C CYS A 95 -20.22 15.20 6.94
N ASP A 96 -20.21 16.53 6.81
CA ASP A 96 -20.35 17.22 5.51
C ASP A 96 -19.06 17.24 4.69
N ALA A 97 -17.96 16.78 5.27
CA ALA A 97 -16.67 16.85 4.62
C ALA A 97 -16.61 16.03 3.32
N THR A 98 -15.73 16.48 2.44
CA THR A 98 -15.49 15.85 1.14
C THR A 98 -14.81 14.50 1.32
N VAL A 99 -15.25 13.52 0.52
CA VAL A 99 -14.64 12.18 0.50
C VAL A 99 -13.73 12.09 -0.71
N PRO A 100 -12.49 11.61 -0.54
CA PRO A 100 -11.60 11.46 -1.67
C PRO A 100 -12.12 10.39 -2.62
N SER A 101 -11.90 10.61 -3.92
CA SER A 101 -12.22 9.62 -4.96
C SER A 101 -11.13 8.55 -5.09
N TYR A 102 -10.65 8.01 -3.97
CA TYR A 102 -9.58 7.01 -3.96
C TYR A 102 -10.11 5.61 -4.24
N LYS A 103 -9.19 4.74 -4.69
CA LYS A 103 -9.48 3.34 -4.99
C LYS A 103 -8.28 2.47 -4.65
N LEU A 104 -8.48 1.55 -3.70
CA LEU A 104 -7.51 0.54 -3.31
C LEU A 104 -7.99 -0.86 -3.71
N TRP A 105 -7.04 -1.75 -3.91
CA TRP A 105 -7.26 -3.19 -4.06
C TRP A 105 -6.51 -3.93 -2.98
N LYS A 106 -7.23 -4.76 -2.23
CA LYS A 106 -6.64 -5.70 -1.29
C LYS A 106 -6.66 -7.09 -1.89
N PHE A 107 -5.49 -7.73 -1.92
CA PHE A 107 -5.31 -9.11 -2.33
C PHE A 107 -4.83 -9.94 -1.13
N CYS A 108 -5.37 -11.13 -0.99
CA CYS A 108 -4.92 -12.18 -0.11
C CYS A 108 -4.41 -13.30 -1.00
N ILE A 109 -3.11 -13.56 -0.96
CA ILE A 109 -2.43 -14.57 -1.78
C ILE A 109 -2.15 -15.76 -0.87
N THR A 110 -2.59 -16.94 -1.29
CA THR A 110 -2.31 -18.21 -0.61
C THR A 110 -1.58 -19.12 -1.59
N LEU A 111 -0.34 -19.46 -1.29
CA LEU A 111 0.46 -20.38 -2.10
C LEU A 111 0.23 -21.83 -1.68
N ARG A 112 0.70 -22.79 -2.48
CA ARG A 112 0.51 -24.24 -2.26
C ARG A 112 0.94 -24.73 -0.88
N ASP A 113 2.01 -24.16 -0.32
CA ASP A 113 2.53 -24.53 1.01
C ASP A 113 1.77 -23.85 2.16
N SER A 114 0.56 -23.36 1.89
CA SER A 114 -0.23 -22.55 2.81
C SER A 114 0.44 -21.25 3.27
N TYR A 115 1.57 -20.89 2.66
CA TYR A 115 2.19 -19.59 2.83
C TYR A 115 1.22 -18.51 2.34
N MET A 116 0.89 -17.59 3.23
CA MET A 116 -0.09 -16.54 2.99
C MET A 116 0.53 -15.18 3.23
N PHE A 117 0.30 -14.28 2.29
CA PHE A 117 0.66 -12.88 2.39
C PHE A 117 -0.37 -12.03 1.64
N TYR A 118 -0.24 -10.73 1.76
CA TYR A 118 -1.20 -9.77 1.22
C TYR A 118 -0.53 -8.86 0.23
N CYS A 119 -1.32 -8.26 -0.64
CA CYS A 119 -0.90 -7.13 -1.45
C CYS A 119 -1.94 -6.02 -1.30
N LEU A 120 -1.47 -4.78 -1.17
CA LEU A 120 -2.29 -3.58 -1.22
C LEU A 120 -1.83 -2.74 -2.40
N TRP A 121 -2.74 -2.44 -3.33
CA TRP A 121 -2.44 -1.59 -4.48
C TRP A 121 -3.37 -0.38 -4.50
N CYS A 122 -2.80 0.81 -4.60
CA CYS A 122 -3.54 2.03 -4.86
C CYS A 122 -3.66 2.27 -6.37
N GLU A 123 -4.84 1.98 -6.92
CA GLU A 123 -5.12 2.29 -8.32
C GLU A 123 -5.35 3.79 -8.52
N LYS A 124 -6.03 4.43 -7.57
CA LYS A 124 -6.37 5.85 -7.62
C LYS A 124 -6.17 6.47 -6.25
N GLY A 125 -5.28 7.46 -6.18
CA GLY A 125 -4.86 8.14 -4.96
C GLY A 125 -4.38 9.55 -5.31
N PRO A 126 -3.83 10.31 -4.35
CA PRO A 126 -3.07 11.48 -4.70
C PRO A 126 -1.78 11.07 -5.43
N THR A 127 -1.45 11.80 -6.49
CA THR A 127 -0.15 11.75 -7.16
C THR A 127 0.91 12.52 -6.35
N ASN A 128 2.19 12.22 -6.52
CA ASN A 128 3.27 12.97 -5.87
C ASN A 128 3.14 14.47 -6.15
N ALA A 129 2.85 14.87 -7.38
CA ALA A 129 2.62 16.26 -7.77
C ALA A 129 1.41 16.92 -7.06
N GLU A 130 0.37 16.15 -6.68
CA GLU A 130 -0.74 16.67 -5.88
C GLU A 130 -0.38 16.80 -4.40
N VAL A 131 0.45 15.89 -3.87
CA VAL A 131 0.98 15.97 -2.51
C VAL A 131 1.90 17.19 -2.41
N GLU A 132 2.84 17.34 -3.34
CA GLU A 132 3.78 18.46 -3.41
C GLU A 132 3.07 19.81 -3.50
N ARG A 133 2.01 19.91 -4.32
CA ARG A 133 1.22 21.15 -4.40
C ARG A 133 0.47 21.48 -3.12
N ARG A 134 0.07 20.48 -2.33
CA ARG A 134 -0.75 20.68 -1.11
C ARG A 134 0.08 20.91 0.14
N PHE A 135 1.23 20.25 0.23
CA PHE A 135 2.05 20.24 1.44
C PHE A 135 3.43 20.89 1.23
N GLY A 136 3.69 21.42 0.03
CA GLY A 136 5.03 21.82 -0.40
C GLY A 136 5.80 20.62 -0.96
N THR A 137 6.88 20.88 -1.69
CA THR A 137 7.88 19.83 -1.99
C THR A 137 8.22 19.14 -0.69
N HIS A 138 8.27 17.80 -0.66
CA HIS A 138 8.99 17.11 0.41
C HIS A 138 10.35 17.80 0.49
N GLN A 139 10.55 18.61 1.52
CA GLN A 139 11.84 19.21 1.77
C GLN A 139 12.77 18.01 1.89
N GLU A 140 13.72 17.87 0.97
CA GLU A 140 14.71 16.80 1.06
C GLU A 140 15.27 16.87 2.47
N VAL A 141 14.95 15.85 3.27
CA VAL A 141 15.38 15.82 4.66
C VAL A 141 16.88 15.70 4.60
N SER A 142 17.56 16.79 4.90
CA SER A 142 19.00 16.85 4.89
C SER A 142 19.52 16.27 6.20
N LEU A 143 20.78 15.82 6.19
CA LEU A 143 21.45 15.42 7.43
C LEU A 143 21.45 16.56 8.47
N GLN A 144 21.35 17.82 8.03
CA GLN A 144 21.31 19.00 8.91
C GLN A 144 20.01 19.10 9.71
N ASP A 145 18.90 18.57 9.22
CA ASP A 145 17.61 18.61 9.93
C ASP A 145 17.62 17.75 11.20
N PHE A 146 18.57 16.81 11.30
CA PHE A 146 18.77 15.93 12.45
C PHE A 146 19.81 16.45 13.45
N ARG A 147 20.34 17.65 13.27
CA ARG A 147 21.42 18.21 14.11
C ARG A 147 21.02 18.38 15.58
N PHE A 148 19.71 18.45 15.88
CA PHE A 148 19.19 18.44 17.25
C PHE A 148 19.55 17.17 18.03
N LEU A 149 19.90 16.07 17.34
CA LEU A 149 20.34 14.83 17.98
C LEU A 149 21.79 14.88 18.47
N ALA A 150 22.58 15.88 18.04
CA ALA A 150 24.01 15.95 18.34
C ALA A 150 24.32 15.95 19.84
N SER A 151 23.48 16.57 20.67
CA SER A 151 23.65 16.60 22.14
C SER A 151 23.48 15.23 22.82
N PHE A 152 22.91 14.25 22.12
CA PHE A 152 22.69 12.89 22.61
C PHE A 152 23.69 11.88 22.03
N MET A 153 24.64 12.31 21.20
CA MET A 153 25.62 11.47 20.53
C MET A 153 27.02 11.66 21.09
N SER A 154 27.89 10.67 20.91
CA SER A 154 29.30 10.82 21.28
C SER A 154 29.99 11.87 20.39
N PRO A 155 30.97 12.63 20.90
CA PRO A 155 31.66 13.66 20.13
C PRO A 155 32.22 13.16 18.78
N ASN A 156 32.77 11.94 18.75
CA ASN A 156 33.34 11.36 17.54
C ASN A 156 32.30 11.21 16.40
N VAL A 157 31.11 10.74 16.73
CA VAL A 157 30.00 10.57 15.77
C VAL A 157 29.47 11.92 15.30
N VAL A 158 29.40 12.90 16.22
CA VAL A 158 28.98 14.26 15.87
C VAL A 158 29.96 14.91 14.90
N SER A 159 31.27 14.77 15.10
CA SER A 159 32.28 15.30 14.19
C SER A 159 32.30 14.61 12.82
N GLU A 160 31.92 13.34 12.74
CA GLU A 160 31.78 12.62 11.47
C GLU A 160 30.56 13.08 10.67
N LEU A 161 29.40 13.23 11.34
CA LEU A 161 28.14 13.59 10.70
C LEU A 161 28.00 15.10 10.45
N TRP A 162 28.54 15.93 11.35
CA TRP A 162 28.48 17.39 11.29
C TRP A 162 29.83 18.03 11.67
N PRO A 163 30.82 18.02 10.75
CA PRO A 163 32.17 18.53 11.00
C PRO A 163 32.21 20.01 11.46
N ASP A 164 31.24 20.81 11.01
CA ASP A 164 31.13 22.25 11.31
C ASP A 164 30.32 22.54 12.59
N TRP A 165 30.01 21.54 13.42
CA TRP A 165 29.32 21.75 14.70
C TRP A 165 30.29 22.20 15.79
N VAL A 166 30.15 23.47 16.19
CA VAL A 166 30.84 24.07 17.33
C VAL A 166 29.85 24.13 18.49
N MET A 167 30.20 23.50 19.62
CA MET A 167 29.41 23.55 20.86
C MET A 167 29.43 24.93 21.51
#